data_AF-A0AA39W680-F1
#
_entry.id   AF-A0AA39W680-F1
#
_cell.length_a   1.000
_cell.length_b   1.000
_cell.length_c   1.000
_cell.angle_alpha   90.00
_cell.angle_beta   90.00
_cell.angle_gamma   90.00
#
_symmetry.space_group_name_H-M   'P 1'
#
loop_
_entity.id
_entity.type
_entity.pdbx_description
1 polymer ?
#
loop_
_entity_poly.entity_id
_entity_poly.type
_entity_poly.pdbx_seq_one_letter_code
_entity_poly.pdbx_strand_id
1 'polypeptide(L)'
;MGILQETHYADLPVIDWSTGQVWHFRIYTRPYDIHRRPVFTSGWPQFVRARGLGEGDKVSFFENQDGDGGLPYTILVHRPLQRFSLSDELIIRDWDFNERASIALPDPAAPAPFYHFI
;
A
#
# COMPACT_ATOMS: atom_id res chain seq x y z
N MET A 1 -43.94 -8.03 -0.65
CA MET A 1 -42.65 -8.46 -0.07
C MET A 1 -41.60 -8.37 -1.16
N GLY A 2 -40.81 -7.31 -1.19
CA GLY A 2 -39.73 -7.13 -2.17
C GLY A 2 -38.50 -7.92 -1.73
N ILE A 3 -38.02 -8.79 -2.60
CA ILE A 3 -36.72 -9.44 -2.50
C ILE A 3 -35.64 -8.35 -2.54
N LEU A 4 -35.09 -8.00 -1.38
CA LEU A 4 -33.86 -7.22 -1.30
C LEU A 4 -32.78 -8.05 -1.98
N GLN A 5 -32.32 -7.59 -3.15
CA GLN A 5 -31.17 -8.19 -3.82
C GLN A 5 -29.99 -8.07 -2.85
N GLU A 6 -29.56 -9.19 -2.27
CA GLU A 6 -28.30 -9.22 -1.53
C GLU A 6 -27.18 -8.95 -2.55
N THR A 7 -26.78 -7.69 -2.61
CA THR A 7 -25.68 -7.27 -3.44
C THR A 7 -24.40 -7.87 -2.87
N HIS A 8 -23.90 -8.95 -3.45
CA HIS A 8 -22.66 -9.62 -3.00
C HIS A 8 -21.39 -8.85 -3.36
N TYR A 9 -21.51 -7.55 -3.62
CA TYR A 9 -20.40 -6.67 -3.90
C TYR A 9 -20.52 -5.37 -3.10
N ALA A 10 -19.36 -4.77 -2.82
CA ALA A 10 -19.24 -3.45 -2.23
C ALA A 10 -18.34 -2.59 -3.11
N ASP A 11 -18.76 -1.35 -3.35
CA ASP A 11 -17.88 -0.34 -3.96
C ASP A 11 -17.01 0.27 -2.87
N LEU A 12 -15.71 0.39 -3.15
CA LEU A 12 -14.68 0.78 -2.20
C LEU A 12 -13.84 1.90 -2.81
N PRO A 13 -14.15 3.17 -2.51
CA PRO A 13 -13.27 4.28 -2.88
C PRO A 13 -12.06 4.32 -1.94
N VAL A 14 -10.87 4.41 -2.52
CA VAL A 14 -9.59 4.33 -1.80
C VAL A 14 -8.66 5.42 -2.32
N ILE A 15 -8.04 6.19 -1.42
CA ILE A 15 -7.06 7.21 -1.82
C ILE A 15 -5.66 6.60 -1.90
N ASP A 16 -4.95 6.83 -3.00
CA ASP A 16 -3.55 6.42 -3.14
C ASP A 16 -2.64 7.38 -2.37
N TRP A 17 -1.94 6.85 -1.36
CA TRP A 17 -1.09 7.64 -0.47
C TRP A 17 -0.04 8.48 -1.19
N SER A 18 0.51 7.95 -2.28
CA SER A 18 1.63 8.60 -2.99
C SER A 18 1.19 9.66 -4.00
N THR A 19 -0.04 9.57 -4.51
CA THR A 19 -0.53 10.44 -5.59
C THR A 19 -1.72 11.30 -5.18
N GLY A 20 -2.38 10.99 -4.06
CA GLY A 20 -3.66 11.59 -3.68
C GLY A 20 -4.83 11.21 -4.60
N GLN A 21 -4.61 10.35 -5.60
CA GLN A 21 -5.64 9.94 -6.55
C GLN A 21 -6.62 8.98 -5.88
N VAL A 22 -7.91 9.18 -6.10
CA VAL A 22 -8.97 8.27 -5.65
C VAL A 22 -9.18 7.16 -6.69
N TRP A 23 -9.13 5.92 -6.23
CA TRP A 23 -9.42 4.71 -6.99
C TRP A 23 -10.73 4.10 -6.51
N HIS A 24 -11.63 3.80 -7.44
CA HIS A 24 -12.90 3.14 -7.15
C HIS A 24 -12.78 1.65 -7.44
N PHE A 25 -12.67 0.85 -6.39
CA PHE A 25 -12.64 -0.60 -6.50
C PHE A 25 -14.01 -1.21 -6.26
N ARG A 26 -14.24 -2.40 -6.80
CA ARG A 26 -15.37 -3.25 -6.42
C ARG A 26 -14.87 -4.54 -5.80
N ILE A 27 -15.23 -4.79 -4.54
CA ILE A 27 -15.01 -6.08 -3.89
C ILE A 27 -16.24 -6.94 -4.15
N TYR A 28 -16.03 -8.15 -4.65
CA TYR A 28 -17.07 -9.16 -4.78
C TYR A 28 -16.77 -10.32 -3.84
N THR A 29 -17.76 -10.74 -3.06
CA THR A 29 -17.67 -11.90 -2.18
C THR A 29 -18.54 -12.99 -2.74
N ARG A 30 -17.95 -14.12 -3.13
CA ARG A 30 -18.72 -15.24 -3.71
C ARG A 30 -19.74 -15.78 -2.68
N PRO A 31 -21.04 -15.84 -3.00
CA PRO A 31 -22.09 -16.18 -2.03
C PRO A 31 -22.16 -17.67 -1.65
N TYR A 32 -21.74 -18.57 -2.54
CA TYR A 32 -21.93 -20.02 -2.38
C TYR A 32 -20.64 -20.81 -2.14
N ASP A 33 -19.62 -20.15 -1.60
CA ASP A 33 -18.36 -20.81 -1.21
C ASP A 33 -18.31 -20.95 0.32
N ILE A 34 -17.87 -22.13 0.79
CA ILE A 34 -17.59 -22.39 2.21
C ILE A 34 -16.54 -21.41 2.77
N HIS A 35 -15.70 -20.88 1.87
CA HIS A 35 -14.78 -19.81 2.17
C HIS A 35 -15.20 -18.59 1.35
N ARG A 36 -15.97 -17.68 1.95
CA ARG A 36 -16.37 -16.39 1.38
C ARG A 36 -15.13 -15.51 1.13
N ARG A 37 -14.38 -15.81 0.07
CA ARG A 37 -13.14 -15.12 -0.31
C ARG A 37 -13.50 -13.84 -1.05
N PRO A 38 -13.22 -12.65 -0.50
CA PRO A 38 -13.42 -11.40 -1.20
C PRO A 38 -12.38 -11.27 -2.31
N VAL A 39 -12.79 -10.77 -3.47
CA VAL A 39 -11.92 -10.52 -4.62
C VAL A 39 -12.15 -9.11 -5.13
N PHE A 40 -11.06 -8.39 -5.41
CA PHE A 40 -11.12 -7.13 -6.13
C PHE A 40 -11.41 -7.40 -7.61
N THR A 41 -12.46 -6.78 -8.13
CA THR A 41 -12.94 -6.97 -9.50
C THR A 41 -12.72 -5.69 -10.32
N SER A 42 -13.70 -4.80 -10.36
CA SER A 42 -13.59 -3.52 -11.06
C SER A 42 -12.57 -2.60 -10.39
N GLY A 43 -11.87 -1.80 -11.20
CA GLY A 43 -10.88 -0.81 -10.76
C GLY A 43 -9.49 -1.40 -10.51
N TRP A 44 -9.41 -2.65 -10.07
CA TRP A 44 -8.13 -3.29 -9.72
C TRP A 44 -7.20 -3.51 -10.92
N PRO A 45 -7.63 -4.08 -12.06
CA PRO A 45 -6.77 -4.20 -13.23
C PRO A 45 -6.27 -2.86 -13.77
N GLN A 46 -7.10 -1.81 -13.67
CA GLN A 46 -6.73 -0.46 -14.08
C GLN A 46 -5.64 0.11 -13.17
N PHE A 47 -5.79 -0.04 -11.85
CA PHE A 47 -4.79 0.36 -10.86
C PHE A 47 -3.45 -0.38 -11.07
N VAL A 48 -3.50 -1.71 -11.22
CA VAL A 48 -2.30 -2.55 -11.47
C VAL A 48 -1.53 -2.04 -12.70
N ARG A 49 -2.21 -1.78 -13.81
CA ARG A 49 -1.58 -1.25 -15.04
C ARG A 49 -1.03 0.15 -14.85
N ALA A 50 -1.79 1.05 -14.23
CA ALA A 50 -1.38 2.44 -14.03
C ALA A 50 -0.17 2.56 -13.09
N ARG A 51 -0.08 1.67 -12.10
CA ARG A 51 1.00 1.65 -11.10
C ARG A 51 2.15 0.72 -11.47
N GLY A 52 2.03 0.01 -12.60
CA GLY A 52 3.04 -0.92 -13.09
C GLY A 52 3.33 -2.05 -12.11
N LEU A 53 2.31 -2.57 -11.42
CA LEU A 53 2.50 -3.61 -10.41
C LEU A 53 2.87 -4.93 -11.07
N GLY A 54 3.92 -5.56 -10.55
CA GLY A 54 4.39 -6.88 -10.95
C GLY A 54 4.26 -7.90 -9.81
N GLU A 55 4.60 -9.15 -10.12
CA GLU A 55 4.72 -10.18 -9.10
C GLU A 55 5.82 -9.81 -8.09
N GLY A 56 5.53 -10.02 -6.80
CA GLY A 56 6.43 -9.65 -5.70
C GLY A 56 6.17 -8.26 -5.11
N ASP A 57 5.51 -7.37 -5.85
CA ASP A 57 5.04 -6.10 -5.29
C ASP A 57 3.99 -6.35 -4.20
N LYS A 58 4.08 -5.60 -3.10
CA LYS A 58 3.12 -5.68 -2.01
C LYS A 58 2.21 -4.46 -2.03
N VAL A 59 0.93 -4.67 -1.77
CA VAL A 59 -0.06 -3.60 -1.69
C VAL A 59 -0.71 -3.67 -0.31
N SER A 60 -0.71 -2.54 0.40
CA SER A 60 -1.26 -2.41 1.74
C SER A 60 -2.46 -1.47 1.70
N PHE A 61 -3.53 -1.86 2.39
CA PHE A 61 -4.72 -1.03 2.61
C PHE A 61 -4.79 -0.66 4.09
N PHE A 62 -5.07 0.61 4.36
CA PHE A 62 -5.20 1.14 5.71
C PHE A 62 -6.58 1.75 5.87
N GLU A 63 -7.25 1.46 6.98
CA GLU A 63 -8.48 2.16 7.37
C GLU A 63 -8.10 3.51 8.00
N ASN A 64 -8.67 4.58 7.48
CA ASN A 64 -8.48 5.92 8.02
C ASN A 64 -9.44 6.08 9.21
N GLN A 65 -8.90 6.25 10.42
CA GLN A 65 -9.68 6.38 11.65
C GLN A 65 -10.30 7.78 11.83
N ASP A 66 -10.06 8.69 10.89
CA ASP A 66 -10.50 10.08 11.00
C ASP A 66 -11.99 10.17 10.71
N GLY A 67 -12.77 10.32 11.79
CA GLY A 67 -14.24 10.44 11.79
C GLY A 67 -14.81 11.71 11.16
N ASP A 68 -14.07 12.39 10.28
CA ASP A 68 -14.44 13.68 9.68
C ASP A 68 -14.99 13.55 8.24
N GLY A 69 -15.48 12.37 7.86
CA GLY A 69 -16.12 12.14 6.56
C GLY A 69 -15.15 12.05 5.37
N GLY A 70 -13.85 11.86 5.62
CA GLY A 70 -12.86 11.53 4.61
C GLY A 70 -13.06 10.14 4.00
N LEU A 71 -12.30 9.82 2.94
CA LEU A 71 -12.34 8.47 2.36
C LEU A 71 -11.87 7.44 3.38
N PRO A 72 -12.58 6.31 3.55
CA PRO A 72 -12.34 5.40 4.67
C PRO A 72 -11.07 4.57 4.52
N TYR A 73 -10.49 4.50 3.32
CA TYR A 73 -9.31 3.68 3.07
C TYR A 73 -8.24 4.41 2.28
N THR A 74 -7.00 4.09 2.62
CA THR A 74 -5.79 4.50 1.90
C THR A 74 -5.08 3.27 1.32
N ILE A 75 -4.53 3.37 0.11
CA ILE A 75 -3.72 2.33 -0.54
C ILE A 75 -2.26 2.77 -0.69
N LEU A 76 -1.34 1.86 -0.37
CA LEU A 76 0.10 2.03 -0.53
C LEU A 76 0.71 0.85 -1.30
N VAL A 77 1.60 1.16 -2.23
CA VAL A 77 2.39 0.16 -2.98
C VAL A 77 3.80 0.11 -2.41
N HIS A 78 4.24 -1.09 -2.05
CA HIS A 78 5.63 -1.38 -1.69
C HIS A 78 6.26 -2.19 -2.81
N ARG A 79 7.29 -1.64 -3.44
CA ARG A 79 8.10 -2.35 -4.44
C ARG A 79 9.32 -2.93 -3.76
N PRO A 80 9.51 -4.27 -3.74
CA PRO A 80 10.78 -4.86 -3.35
C PRO A 80 11.87 -4.28 -4.22
N LEU A 81 13.00 -3.93 -3.64
CA LEU A 81 14.16 -3.52 -4.41
C LEU A 81 14.54 -4.68 -5.35
N GLN A 82 14.45 -4.45 -6.66
CA GLN A 82 15.07 -5.37 -7.61
C GLN A 82 16.57 -5.39 -7.32
N ARG A 83 17.10 -6.59 -7.06
CA ARG A 83 18.55 -6.83 -7.07
C ARG A 83 19.04 -6.55 -8.49
N PHE A 84 19.57 -5.37 -8.74
CA PHE A 84 20.45 -5.16 -9.89
C PHE A 84 21.89 -5.31 -9.40
N SER A 85 22.59 -6.29 -9.97
CA SER A 85 24.04 -6.39 -9.85
C SER A 85 24.63 -5.59 -10.99
N LEU A 86 25.26 -4.47 -10.67
CA LEU A 86 26.24 -3.84 -11.54
C LEU A 86 27.59 -4.20 -10.93
N SER A 87 28.30 -5.14 -11.59
CA SER A 87 29.67 -5.58 -11.28
C SER A 87 29.91 -6.02 -9.83
N ASP A 88 29.78 -7.34 -9.54
CA ASP A 88 30.36 -8.11 -8.41
C ASP A 88 30.52 -7.45 -7.02
N GLU A 89 29.81 -6.37 -6.74
CA GLU A 89 29.81 -5.68 -5.46
C GLU A 89 28.37 -5.57 -4.97
N LEU A 90 28.12 -6.19 -3.83
CA LEU A 90 26.80 -6.36 -3.25
C LEU A 90 26.42 -5.07 -2.52
N ILE A 91 25.76 -4.14 -3.20
CA ILE A 91 25.20 -2.95 -2.53
C ILE A 91 23.85 -3.32 -1.91
N ILE A 92 23.87 -3.78 -0.67
CA ILE A 92 22.70 -3.74 0.20
C ILE A 92 22.51 -2.27 0.60
N ARG A 93 21.36 -1.68 0.26
CA ARG A 93 20.89 -0.47 0.96
C ARG A 93 19.98 -0.97 2.07
N ASP A 94 20.53 -0.94 3.29
CA ASP A 94 19.91 -1.49 4.50
C ASP A 94 18.49 -0.97 4.71
N TRP A 95 17.53 -1.87 4.47
CA TRP A 95 16.36 -2.00 5.33
C TRP A 95 16.56 -3.28 6.15
N ASP A 96 17.72 -3.41 6.78
CA ASP A 96 17.93 -4.43 7.79
C ASP A 96 17.21 -3.98 9.07
N PHE A 97 16.31 -4.86 9.52
CA PHE A 97 15.73 -4.96 10.86
C PHE A 97 16.22 -3.93 11.89
N ASN A 98 15.37 -2.96 12.26
CA ASN A 98 15.46 -2.39 13.61
C ASN A 98 14.55 -3.16 14.57
N GLU A 99 14.86 -4.44 14.78
CA GLU A 99 14.76 -5.01 16.11
C GLU A 99 16.20 -5.03 16.65
N ARG A 100 16.52 -4.11 17.57
CA ARG A 100 17.78 -3.98 18.34
C ARG A 100 18.74 -2.87 17.93
N ALA A 101 18.30 -1.62 17.98
CA ALA A 101 19.17 -0.54 18.43
C ALA A 101 18.39 0.46 19.30
N SER A 102 18.59 0.37 20.60
CA SER A 102 18.33 1.47 21.54
C SER A 102 19.24 2.64 21.14
N ILE A 103 18.70 3.62 20.43
CA ILE A 103 19.45 4.82 20.07
C ILE A 103 19.39 5.75 21.29
N ALA A 104 20.53 5.88 21.97
CA ALA A 104 20.75 6.99 22.90
C ALA A 104 20.55 8.31 22.15
N LEU A 105 19.81 9.24 22.76
CA LEU A 105 19.48 10.55 22.22
C LEU A 105 20.75 11.28 21.71
N PRO A 106 20.79 11.79 20.47
CA PRO A 106 21.93 12.56 20.00
C PRO A 106 22.00 13.92 20.70
N ASP A 107 23.24 14.34 21.01
CA ASP A 107 23.58 15.59 21.69
C ASP A 107 22.98 16.80 20.95
N PRO A 108 22.21 17.67 21.62
CA PRO A 108 21.58 18.85 21.01
C PRO A 108 22.57 19.91 20.48
N ALA A 109 23.88 19.76 20.71
CA ALA A 109 24.89 20.71 20.27
C ALA A 109 25.54 20.41 18.90
N ALA A 110 25.21 19.30 18.23
CA ALA A 110 25.81 18.99 16.93
C ALA A 110 25.11 19.74 15.77
N PRO A 111 25.86 20.49 14.91
CA PRO A 111 25.25 21.19 13.78
C PRO A 111 24.77 20.20 12.70
N ALA A 112 23.57 20.45 12.18
CA ALA A 112 22.92 19.58 11.19
C ALA A 112 23.74 19.48 9.88
N PRO A 113 23.91 18.27 9.30
CA PRO A 113 24.64 18.12 8.04
C PRO A 113 23.84 18.74 6.88
N PHE A 114 24.51 19.61 6.12
CA PHE A 114 23.99 20.15 4.86
C PHE A 114 24.10 19.08 3.76
N TYR A 115 22.96 18.60 3.25
CA TYR A 115 22.92 17.75 2.06
C TYR A 115 22.76 18.64 0.81
N HIS A 116 23.80 18.73 -0.01
CA HIS A 116 23.71 19.23 -1.38
C HIS A 116 23.30 18.07 -2.30
N PHE A 117 22.20 18.24 -3.03
CA PHE A 117 21.85 17.39 -4.16
C PHE A 117 22.38 18.07 -5.43
N ILE A 118 23.24 17.36 -6.17
CA ILE A 118 23.59 17.67 -7.56
C ILE A 118 22.90 16.62 -8.42
#